data_AF-A0A8H7M550-F1
#
_entry.id   AF-A0A8H7M550-F1
#
_cell.length_a   1.000
_cell.length_b   1.000
_cell.length_c   1.000
_cell.angle_alpha   90.00
_cell.angle_beta   90.00
_cell.angle_gamma   90.00
#
_symmetry.space_group_name_H-M   'P 1'
#
loop_
_entity.id
_entity.type
_entity.pdbx_description
1 polymer ?
#
loop_
_entity_poly.entity_id
_entity_poly.type
_entity_poly.pdbx_seq_one_letter_code
_entity_poly.pdbx_strand_id
1 'polypeptide(L)'
;MHSLVDAFRILVPEPKDRIPLTWSNSPLVILPVVPLLLLSYLARRPRTQLLRLAILPLAVWSTLSAAYTYEWTNPVYNVYNFASGLWGMFALLKAVEFALTPHGRLKVGEMKPGSIKSPASNKYIANFTKTQSISRSLSALYIGFLDACELLSSMRGVGWDYGTGNDIYIPLEHRSSEKTVVSTGLHFATGVAFIAGFNMFYGLLTLIAVSWWQPPSAWPPVTENPWATTSLHDFWGKRWHQLLRQAFFVGGGYPLAFLGKTIFGVLFGERVGRTAALWGLLLGTFTASGLFHMFAMYAMGQGIEWKVVGFFSAQAIALILERAGEPLPAGG
;
A
#
# COMPACT_ATOMS: atom_id res chain seq x y z
N MET A 1 -15.14 -27.56 14.84
CA MET A 1 -15.01 -26.10 14.56
C MET A 1 -14.28 -25.37 15.67
N HIS A 2 -14.57 -25.60 16.96
CA HIS A 2 -13.91 -24.94 18.11
C HIS A 2 -12.39 -24.71 17.95
N SER A 3 -11.60 -25.77 17.71
CA SER A 3 -10.13 -25.67 17.68
C SER A 3 -9.52 -24.61 16.74
N LEU A 4 -10.20 -24.23 15.65
CA LEU A 4 -9.73 -23.13 14.78
C LEU A 4 -10.06 -21.74 15.36
N VAL A 5 -11.18 -21.61 16.07
CA VAL A 5 -11.53 -20.40 16.82
C VAL A 5 -10.60 -20.24 18.02
N ASP A 6 -10.32 -21.33 18.74
CA ASP A 6 -9.43 -21.34 19.90
C ASP A 6 -7.99 -20.97 19.48
N ALA A 7 -7.49 -21.55 18.38
CA ALA A 7 -6.19 -21.20 17.80
C ALA A 7 -6.13 -19.74 17.29
N PHE A 8 -7.24 -19.21 16.76
CA PHE A 8 -7.32 -17.80 16.40
C PHE A 8 -7.31 -16.88 17.63
N ARG A 9 -8.01 -17.24 18.72
CA ARG A 9 -8.04 -16.45 19.97
C ARG A 9 -6.69 -16.37 20.67
N ILE A 10 -5.82 -17.36 20.49
CA ILE A 10 -4.42 -17.30 20.97
C ILE A 10 -3.64 -16.16 20.28
N LEU A 11 -3.93 -15.85 19.01
CA LEU A 11 -3.30 -14.76 18.25
C LEU A 11 -4.04 -13.42 18.37
N VAL A 12 -5.37 -13.46 18.49
CA VAL A 12 -6.27 -12.30 18.52
C VAL A 12 -7.28 -12.49 19.67
N PRO A 13 -6.87 -12.21 20.92
CA PRO A 13 -7.71 -12.39 22.10
C PRO A 13 -8.91 -11.44 22.10
N GLU A 14 -9.92 -11.76 22.90
CA GLU A 14 -11.07 -10.85 23.10
C GLU A 14 -10.63 -9.65 23.94
N PRO A 15 -11.29 -8.47 23.82
CA PRO A 15 -10.84 -7.26 24.52
C PRO A 15 -10.69 -7.44 26.05
N LYS A 16 -11.56 -8.26 26.66
CA LYS A 16 -11.52 -8.60 28.08
C LYS A 16 -10.28 -9.42 28.51
N ASP A 17 -9.63 -10.10 27.56
CA ASP A 17 -8.50 -11.02 27.78
C ASP A 17 -7.15 -10.38 27.39
N ARG A 18 -7.15 -9.08 27.08
CA ARG A 18 -5.94 -8.33 26.68
C ARG A 18 -5.13 -7.85 27.87
N ILE A 19 -3.85 -7.63 27.62
CA ILE A 19 -2.87 -7.14 28.59
C ILE A 19 -2.83 -5.60 28.51
N PRO A 20 -3.07 -4.86 29.60
CA PRO A 20 -2.89 -3.42 29.62
C PRO A 20 -1.44 -3.03 29.25
N LEU A 21 -1.28 -2.11 28.30
CA LEU A 21 0.03 -1.64 27.87
C LEU A 21 0.61 -0.65 28.90
N THR A 22 1.88 -0.86 29.24
CA THR A 22 2.65 -0.10 30.23
C THR A 22 4.05 0.20 29.69
N TRP A 23 4.77 1.11 30.34
CA TRP A 23 6.19 1.35 30.02
C TRP A 23 7.12 0.16 30.30
N SER A 24 6.66 -0.87 31.04
CA SER A 24 7.43 -2.08 31.30
C SER A 24 7.20 -3.19 30.27
N ASN A 25 6.05 -3.22 29.59
CA ASN A 25 5.77 -4.20 28.52
C ASN A 25 5.77 -3.60 27.10
N SER A 26 5.81 -2.28 26.93
CA SER A 26 5.88 -1.62 25.62
C SER A 26 7.06 -2.05 24.71
N PRO A 27 8.24 -2.50 25.20
CA PRO A 27 9.26 -3.07 24.32
C PRO A 27 8.77 -4.31 23.55
N LEU A 28 7.84 -5.09 24.12
CA LEU A 28 7.29 -6.29 23.48
C LEU A 28 6.44 -5.96 22.23
N VAL A 29 5.88 -4.75 22.17
CA VAL A 29 5.16 -4.24 20.98
C VAL A 29 6.13 -3.79 19.88
N ILE A 30 7.37 -3.42 20.24
CA ILE A 30 8.42 -2.98 19.30
C ILE A 30 9.21 -4.17 18.74
N LEU A 31 9.41 -5.24 19.53
CA LEU A 31 10.16 -6.43 19.11
C LEU A 31 9.77 -7.07 17.75
N PRO A 32 8.51 -7.10 17.28
CA PRO A 32 8.17 -7.68 15.98
C PRO A 32 8.74 -6.92 14.77
N VAL A 33 9.24 -5.69 14.97
CA VAL A 33 10.06 -4.99 13.96
C VAL A 33 11.29 -5.83 13.57
N VAL A 34 11.85 -6.64 14.47
CA VAL A 34 13.05 -7.46 14.21
C VAL A 34 12.81 -8.55 13.16
N PRO A 35 11.83 -9.48 13.30
CA PRO A 35 11.54 -10.46 12.25
C PRO A 35 11.04 -9.81 10.95
N LEU A 36 10.35 -8.67 10.99
CA LEU A 36 9.97 -7.91 9.78
C LEU A 36 11.18 -7.37 9.03
N LEU A 37 12.12 -6.73 9.73
CA LEU A 37 13.37 -6.24 9.13
C LEU A 37 14.23 -7.39 8.59
N LEU A 38 14.25 -8.54 9.28
CA LEU A 38 14.94 -9.73 8.79
C LEU A 38 14.28 -10.30 7.52
N LEU A 39 12.94 -10.38 7.47
CA LEU A 39 12.21 -10.76 6.26
C LEU A 39 12.48 -9.78 5.10
N SER A 40 12.46 -8.48 5.36
CA SER A 40 12.76 -7.43 4.37
C SER A 40 14.20 -7.53 3.85
N TYR A 41 15.17 -7.67 4.77
CA TYR A 41 16.60 -7.85 4.47
C TYR A 41 16.85 -9.10 3.62
N LEU A 42 16.18 -10.20 3.93
CA LEU A 42 16.24 -11.42 3.14
C LEU A 42 15.48 -11.26 1.81
N ALA A 43 14.39 -10.50 1.76
CA ALA A 43 13.59 -10.30 0.54
C ALA A 43 14.39 -9.54 -0.52
N ARG A 44 15.26 -8.60 -0.15
CA ARG A 44 16.25 -7.99 -1.07
C ARG A 44 17.10 -9.03 -1.80
N ARG A 45 17.41 -10.17 -1.16
CA ARG A 45 18.45 -11.12 -1.59
C ARG A 45 17.84 -12.30 -2.37
N PRO A 46 18.37 -12.65 -3.56
CA PRO A 46 17.86 -13.77 -4.32
C PRO A 46 18.11 -15.11 -3.60
N ARG A 47 17.27 -16.11 -3.88
CA ARG A 47 17.34 -17.50 -3.34
C ARG A 47 17.14 -17.65 -1.82
N THR A 48 16.70 -16.63 -1.11
CA THR A 48 16.43 -16.66 0.35
C THR A 48 15.05 -17.22 0.74
N GLN A 49 14.20 -17.63 -0.20
CA GLN A 49 12.77 -17.89 0.05
C GLN A 49 12.53 -18.91 1.17
N LEU A 50 13.31 -20.00 1.24
CA LEU A 50 13.18 -21.00 2.32
C LEU A 50 13.43 -20.42 3.71
N LEU A 51 14.42 -19.52 3.85
CA LEU A 51 14.67 -18.81 5.12
C LEU A 51 13.51 -17.86 5.45
N ARG A 52 12.96 -17.17 4.46
CA ARG A 52 11.82 -16.26 4.65
C ARG A 52 10.54 -17.01 5.04
N LEU A 53 10.28 -18.16 4.45
CA LEU A 53 9.19 -19.07 4.84
C LEU A 53 9.39 -19.63 6.26
N ALA A 54 10.63 -19.92 6.68
CA ALA A 54 10.92 -20.37 8.05
C ALA A 54 10.72 -19.27 9.10
N ILE A 55 10.95 -17.99 8.74
CA ILE A 55 10.75 -16.83 9.63
C ILE A 55 9.29 -16.38 9.66
N LEU A 56 8.50 -16.65 8.61
CA LEU A 56 7.12 -16.20 8.47
C LEU A 56 6.23 -16.50 9.69
N PRO A 57 6.21 -17.71 10.30
CA PRO A 57 5.36 -17.98 11.46
C PRO A 57 5.68 -17.09 12.66
N LEU A 58 6.97 -16.83 12.91
CA LEU A 58 7.42 -15.95 13.99
C LEU A 58 7.04 -14.48 13.71
N ALA A 59 7.18 -14.03 12.45
CA ALA A 59 6.77 -12.70 12.04
C ALA A 59 5.25 -12.51 12.23
N VAL A 60 4.44 -13.41 11.67
CA VAL A 60 2.97 -13.40 11.79
C VAL A 60 2.53 -13.40 13.26
N TRP A 61 3.05 -14.32 14.06
CA TRP A 61 2.74 -14.42 15.49
C TRP A 61 3.05 -13.11 16.23
N SER A 62 4.29 -12.62 16.11
CA SER A 62 4.75 -11.46 16.87
C SER A 62 4.04 -10.18 16.46
N THR A 63 3.74 -9.98 15.17
CA THR A 63 3.00 -8.80 14.70
C THR A 63 1.53 -8.81 15.11
N LEU A 64 0.87 -9.97 15.10
CA LEU A 64 -0.50 -10.11 15.59
C LEU A 64 -0.56 -9.89 17.11
N SER A 65 0.37 -10.48 17.86
CA SER A 65 0.41 -10.33 19.32
C SER A 65 0.68 -8.89 19.76
N ALA A 66 1.63 -8.17 19.15
CA ALA A 66 1.86 -6.76 19.44
C ALA A 66 0.65 -5.85 19.11
N ALA A 67 -0.14 -6.21 18.09
CA ALA A 67 -1.30 -5.44 17.65
C ALA A 67 -2.59 -5.75 18.42
N TYR A 68 -2.74 -6.97 18.95
CA TYR A 68 -4.01 -7.45 19.50
C TYR A 68 -3.95 -8.06 20.91
N THR A 69 -2.77 -8.46 21.42
CA THR A 69 -2.62 -8.94 22.81
C THR A 69 -2.54 -7.77 23.80
N TYR A 70 -2.05 -6.60 23.39
CA TYR A 70 -1.85 -5.45 24.27
C TYR A 70 -2.76 -4.27 23.90
N GLU A 71 -3.25 -3.53 24.90
CA GLU A 71 -4.03 -2.30 24.66
C GLU A 71 -3.81 -1.19 25.70
N TRP A 72 -3.91 0.05 25.25
CA TRP A 72 -4.07 1.23 26.10
C TRP A 72 -5.49 1.28 26.65
N THR A 73 -5.64 1.04 27.96
CA THR A 73 -6.94 1.05 28.65
C THR A 73 -7.44 2.45 29.00
N ASN A 74 -6.59 3.49 28.94
CA ASN A 74 -6.99 4.88 29.13
C ASN A 74 -7.68 5.42 27.86
N PRO A 75 -8.94 5.91 27.93
CA PRO A 75 -9.66 6.44 26.77
C PRO A 75 -8.92 7.51 25.96
N VAL A 76 -8.11 8.36 26.62
CA VAL A 76 -7.30 9.41 25.96
C VAL A 76 -6.26 8.82 25.00
N TYR A 77 -5.79 7.60 25.28
CA TYR A 77 -4.76 6.90 24.52
C TYR A 77 -5.31 5.85 23.55
N ASN A 78 -6.63 5.72 23.43
CA ASN A 78 -7.26 4.73 22.54
C ASN A 78 -6.90 4.93 21.05
N VAL A 79 -6.50 6.15 20.65
CA VAL A 79 -5.96 6.43 19.30
C VAL A 79 -4.70 5.60 18.99
N TYR A 80 -3.92 5.22 19.99
CA TYR A 80 -2.74 4.37 19.82
C TYR A 80 -3.09 2.88 19.68
N ASN A 81 -4.26 2.43 20.15
CA ASN A 81 -4.78 1.09 19.86
C ASN A 81 -5.09 0.95 18.36
N PHE A 82 -5.74 1.97 17.78
CA PHE A 82 -5.96 2.06 16.34
C PHE A 82 -4.64 2.07 15.55
N ALA A 83 -3.66 2.87 15.98
CA ALA A 83 -2.33 2.89 15.36
C ALA A 83 -1.63 1.51 15.44
N SER A 84 -1.73 0.80 16.57
CA SER A 84 -1.19 -0.55 16.73
C SER A 84 -1.87 -1.57 15.81
N GLY A 85 -3.20 -1.52 15.68
CA GLY A 85 -3.98 -2.36 14.76
C GLY A 85 -3.64 -2.12 13.29
N LEU A 86 -3.51 -0.85 12.87
CA LEU A 86 -3.04 -0.50 11.52
C LEU A 86 -1.63 -1.02 11.26
N TRP A 87 -0.71 -0.82 12.22
CA TRP A 87 0.66 -1.27 12.09
C TRP A 87 0.76 -2.80 12.03
N GLY A 88 0.00 -3.51 12.86
CA GLY A 88 -0.08 -4.97 12.86
C GLY A 88 -0.57 -5.54 11.53
N MET A 89 -1.62 -4.96 10.94
CA MET A 89 -2.11 -5.38 9.63
C MET A 89 -1.13 -5.06 8.49
N PHE A 90 -0.49 -3.88 8.51
CA PHE A 90 0.57 -3.54 7.56
C PHE A 90 1.77 -4.50 7.67
N ALA A 91 2.20 -4.78 8.90
CA ALA A 91 3.29 -5.68 9.23
C ALA A 91 2.99 -7.13 8.82
N LEU A 92 1.78 -7.62 9.10
CA LEU A 92 1.31 -8.94 8.67
C LEU A 92 1.37 -9.08 7.14
N LEU A 93 0.81 -8.11 6.42
CA LEU A 93 0.83 -8.11 4.96
C LEU A 93 2.25 -8.04 4.42
N LYS A 94 3.13 -7.22 5.01
CA LYS A 94 4.57 -7.15 4.67
C LYS A 94 5.29 -8.46 4.96
N ALA A 95 5.01 -9.14 6.08
CA ALA A 95 5.59 -10.43 6.41
C ALA A 95 5.21 -11.51 5.37
N VAL A 96 3.92 -11.60 5.03
CA VAL A 96 3.40 -12.52 4.01
C VAL A 96 3.95 -12.20 2.62
N GLU A 97 3.94 -10.93 2.22
CA GLU A 97 4.53 -10.44 0.96
C GLU A 97 6.01 -10.84 0.86
N PHE A 98 6.80 -10.52 1.88
CA PHE A 98 8.22 -10.82 1.91
C PHE A 98 8.50 -12.31 1.99
N ALA A 99 7.66 -13.14 2.62
CA ALA A 99 7.86 -14.59 2.65
C ALA A 99 7.49 -15.28 1.32
N LEU A 100 6.35 -14.91 0.74
CA LEU A 100 5.80 -15.62 -0.42
C LEU A 100 6.43 -15.20 -1.76
N THR A 101 6.91 -13.95 -1.91
CA THR A 101 7.48 -13.46 -3.18
C THR A 101 8.73 -14.26 -3.60
N PRO A 102 8.70 -15.13 -4.63
CA PRO A 102 9.75 -16.14 -4.82
C PRO A 102 11.12 -15.55 -5.13
N HIS A 103 11.15 -14.56 -6.03
CA HIS A 103 12.36 -13.93 -6.52
C HIS A 103 12.98 -12.91 -5.55
N GLY A 104 12.25 -12.54 -4.48
CA GLY A 104 12.60 -11.42 -3.62
C GLY A 104 12.00 -10.10 -4.11
N ARG A 105 12.50 -8.98 -3.56
CA ARG A 105 12.09 -7.61 -3.87
C ARG A 105 13.28 -6.76 -4.30
N LEU A 106 13.25 -6.30 -5.54
CA LEU A 106 14.29 -5.50 -6.16
C LEU A 106 13.80 -4.08 -6.45
N LYS A 107 14.74 -3.14 -6.49
CA LYS A 107 14.48 -1.79 -6.96
C LYS A 107 14.39 -1.80 -8.48
N VAL A 108 13.60 -0.90 -9.06
CA VAL A 108 13.39 -0.83 -10.51
C VAL A 108 14.74 -0.59 -11.22
N GLY A 109 15.15 -1.57 -12.05
CA GLY A 109 16.44 -1.54 -12.77
C GLY A 109 17.57 -2.36 -12.14
N GLU A 110 17.38 -2.93 -10.94
CA GLU A 110 18.35 -3.86 -10.33
C GLU A 110 18.25 -5.28 -10.91
N MET A 111 19.40 -5.93 -11.11
CA MET A 111 19.49 -7.40 -11.34
C MET A 111 19.78 -8.18 -10.05
N LYS A 112 20.36 -7.51 -9.05
CA LYS A 112 20.70 -7.93 -7.68
C LYS A 112 20.80 -6.64 -6.84
N PRO A 113 20.73 -6.69 -5.49
CA PRO A 113 20.91 -5.51 -4.65
C PRO A 113 22.19 -4.73 -4.99
N GLY A 114 22.03 -3.44 -5.28
CA GLY A 114 23.13 -2.53 -5.64
C GLY A 114 23.69 -2.70 -7.06
N SER A 115 23.14 -3.58 -7.91
CA SER A 115 23.61 -3.73 -9.31
C SER A 115 22.55 -3.28 -10.32
N ILE A 116 22.61 -2.00 -10.69
CA ILE A 116 21.80 -1.35 -11.73
C ILE A 116 22.30 -1.78 -13.13
N LYS A 117 21.40 -1.88 -14.12
CA LYS A 117 21.80 -2.00 -15.54
C LYS A 117 22.51 -0.74 -16.04
N SER A 118 23.84 -0.80 -16.19
CA SER A 118 24.60 0.18 -16.97
C SER A 118 24.36 0.00 -18.49
N PRO A 119 24.36 1.09 -19.29
CA PRO A 119 24.54 1.01 -20.74
C PRO A 119 25.88 0.35 -21.12
N ALA A 120 25.99 -0.17 -22.34
CA ALA A 120 27.16 -0.93 -22.78
C ALA A 120 28.33 -0.03 -23.24
N SER A 121 29.05 0.60 -22.31
CA SER A 121 30.37 1.19 -22.57
C SER A 121 31.34 1.03 -21.39
N ASN A 122 32.64 1.07 -21.70
CA ASN A 122 33.78 1.16 -20.77
C ASN A 122 33.96 0.02 -19.72
N LYS A 123 34.41 -1.14 -20.20
CA LYS A 123 35.15 -2.14 -19.39
C LYS A 123 36.62 -1.68 -19.15
N TYR A 124 36.89 -0.88 -18.13
CA TYR A 124 38.24 -0.61 -17.57
C TYR A 124 38.04 0.09 -16.20
N ILE A 125 38.77 -0.11 -15.10
CA ILE A 125 39.97 -0.92 -14.78
C ILE A 125 39.68 -1.72 -13.47
N ALA A 126 40.43 -2.78 -13.17
CA ALA A 126 40.30 -3.57 -11.94
C ALA A 126 41.48 -3.41 -10.96
N ASN A 127 41.28 -3.88 -9.71
CA ASN A 127 42.25 -4.14 -8.63
C ASN A 127 42.58 -3.02 -7.64
N PHE A 128 42.12 -3.17 -6.39
CA PHE A 128 42.92 -2.91 -5.18
C PHE A 128 42.48 -3.82 -4.01
N THR A 129 43.31 -3.97 -2.98
CA THR A 129 43.43 -5.25 -2.23
C THR A 129 42.91 -5.29 -0.78
N LYS A 130 42.47 -6.51 -0.41
CA LYS A 130 42.28 -7.17 0.90
C LYS A 130 41.91 -6.36 2.15
N THR A 131 42.65 -5.31 2.54
CA THR A 131 42.39 -4.54 3.78
C THR A 131 41.01 -3.85 3.75
N GLN A 132 40.53 -3.53 2.55
CA GLN A 132 39.18 -2.99 2.29
C GLN A 132 38.03 -3.98 2.57
N SER A 133 38.32 -5.25 2.92
CA SER A 133 37.31 -6.32 3.00
C SER A 133 36.35 -6.18 4.20
N ILE A 134 36.84 -5.80 5.38
CA ILE A 134 36.02 -5.74 6.61
C ILE A 134 35.15 -4.48 6.62
N SER A 135 35.70 -3.35 6.16
CA SER A 135 34.90 -2.14 5.92
C SER A 135 33.85 -2.37 4.83
N ARG A 136 34.17 -3.13 3.76
CA ARG A 136 33.17 -3.59 2.78
C ARG A 136 32.09 -4.48 3.38
N SER A 137 32.40 -5.43 4.27
CA SER A 137 31.35 -6.29 4.85
C SER A 137 30.45 -5.53 5.80
N LEU A 138 30.99 -4.69 6.68
CA LEU A 138 30.19 -3.83 7.57
C LEU A 138 29.35 -2.81 6.77
N SER A 139 29.93 -2.21 5.73
CA SER A 139 29.21 -1.34 4.79
C SER A 139 28.08 -2.10 4.06
N ALA A 140 28.31 -3.33 3.59
CA ALA A 140 27.30 -4.14 2.92
C ALA A 140 26.18 -4.64 3.86
N LEU A 141 26.48 -4.86 5.15
CA LEU A 141 25.47 -5.10 6.18
C LEU A 141 24.64 -3.84 6.43
N TYR A 142 25.29 -2.69 6.61
CA TYR A 142 24.64 -1.40 6.84
C TYR A 142 23.77 -0.94 5.66
N ILE A 143 24.29 -0.96 4.44
CA ILE A 143 23.53 -0.70 3.20
C ILE A 143 22.38 -1.70 3.08
N GLY A 144 22.63 -2.99 3.37
CA GLY A 144 21.60 -4.02 3.37
C GLY A 144 20.49 -3.81 4.40
N PHE A 145 20.80 -3.17 5.53
CA PHE A 145 19.85 -2.78 6.57
C PHE A 145 19.06 -1.53 6.16
N LEU A 146 19.70 -0.51 5.60
CA LEU A 146 19.00 0.66 5.04
C LEU A 146 18.01 0.25 3.94
N ASP A 147 18.45 -0.59 3.00
CA ASP A 147 17.60 -1.22 1.97
C ASP A 147 16.40 -1.99 2.59
N ALA A 148 16.58 -2.62 3.74
CA ALA A 148 15.53 -3.37 4.43
C ALA A 148 14.53 -2.44 5.13
N CYS A 149 15.01 -1.35 5.74
CA CYS A 149 14.17 -0.30 6.32
C CYS A 149 13.36 0.43 5.23
N GLU A 150 13.97 0.72 4.08
CA GLU A 150 13.32 1.34 2.93
C GLU A 150 12.23 0.43 2.35
N LEU A 151 12.54 -0.84 2.09
CA LEU A 151 11.59 -1.83 1.60
C LEU A 151 10.43 -2.08 2.58
N LEU A 152 10.71 -2.13 3.88
CA LEU A 152 9.68 -2.28 4.92
C LEU A 152 8.78 -1.03 5.00
N SER A 153 9.35 0.17 4.85
CA SER A 153 8.62 1.45 4.92
C SER A 153 7.91 1.82 3.60
N SER A 154 8.19 1.14 2.50
CA SER A 154 7.66 1.45 1.17
C SER A 154 6.20 1.01 1.02
N MET A 155 5.28 1.86 1.50
CA MET A 155 3.83 1.64 1.42
C MET A 155 3.25 1.78 0.00
N ARG A 156 3.99 2.37 -0.94
CA ARG A 156 3.53 2.67 -2.32
C ARG A 156 4.24 1.88 -3.42
N GLY A 157 5.34 1.20 -3.11
CA GLY A 157 6.16 0.52 -4.12
C GLY A 157 6.88 1.47 -5.09
N VAL A 158 6.96 2.77 -4.81
CA VAL A 158 7.68 3.73 -5.66
C VAL A 158 9.16 3.37 -5.68
N GLY A 159 9.71 3.09 -6.87
CA GLY A 159 11.08 2.59 -7.03
C GLY A 159 11.23 1.09 -6.81
N TRP A 160 10.16 0.34 -6.52
CA TRP A 160 10.15 -1.10 -6.26
C TRP A 160 9.26 -1.86 -7.27
N ASP A 161 9.49 -3.16 -7.42
CA ASP A 161 8.79 -4.01 -8.39
C ASP A 161 7.25 -4.14 -8.21
N TYR A 162 6.70 -3.73 -7.05
CA TYR A 162 5.28 -3.92 -6.68
C TYR A 162 4.41 -2.65 -6.68
N GLY A 163 4.89 -1.52 -7.22
CA GLY A 163 4.06 -0.35 -7.49
C GLY A 163 4.09 0.01 -8.97
N THR A 164 3.10 -0.42 -9.78
CA THR A 164 3.20 -0.31 -11.27
C THR A 164 2.05 0.34 -12.07
N GLY A 165 0.74 -0.05 -12.09
CA GLY A 165 -0.24 0.81 -12.83
C GLY A 165 -1.73 0.48 -13.24
N ASN A 166 -2.39 -0.69 -13.04
CA ASN A 166 -3.09 -1.47 -14.21
C ASN A 166 -4.69 -1.65 -13.60
N ASP A 167 -5.42 -0.77 -12.79
CA ASP A 167 -6.58 -1.19 -11.82
C ASP A 167 -8.26 -0.82 -11.73
N ILE A 168 -9.13 -0.07 -10.85
CA ILE A 168 -10.68 -0.15 -10.33
C ILE A 168 -11.65 1.22 -10.28
N TYR A 169 -12.71 1.49 -9.36
CA TYR A 169 -14.21 2.02 -9.44
C TYR A 169 -14.94 2.75 -8.18
N ILE A 170 -16.14 3.50 -8.20
CA ILE A 170 -16.94 4.25 -7.04
C ILE A 170 -18.52 4.76 -7.18
N PRO A 171 -19.68 4.37 -6.53
CA PRO A 171 -21.16 4.73 -6.78
C PRO A 171 -22.04 5.76 -5.91
N LEU A 172 -23.44 5.71 -5.92
CA LEU A 172 -24.50 6.72 -5.51
C LEU A 172 -25.83 6.29 -4.74
N GLU A 173 -26.61 7.25 -4.14
CA GLU A 173 -27.76 7.09 -3.15
C GLU A 173 -28.84 8.26 -3.18
N HIS A 174 -29.93 8.26 -2.35
CA HIS A 174 -31.00 9.32 -2.24
C HIS A 174 -31.42 9.68 -0.77
N ARG A 175 -31.59 10.97 -0.40
CA ARG A 175 -31.92 11.46 0.99
C ARG A 175 -32.74 12.78 1.06
N SER A 176 -33.30 13.09 2.23
CA SER A 176 -34.16 14.27 2.54
C SER A 176 -33.42 15.58 2.85
N SER A 177 -33.96 16.73 2.42
CA SER A 177 -33.35 18.08 2.41
C SER A 177 -32.53 18.50 3.64
N GLU A 178 -33.11 18.57 4.84
CA GLU A 178 -32.36 19.03 6.05
C GLU A 178 -31.17 18.12 6.36
N LYS A 179 -31.40 16.80 6.31
CA LYS A 179 -30.34 15.79 6.46
C LYS A 179 -29.32 15.89 5.32
N THR A 180 -29.74 16.27 4.11
CA THR A 180 -28.83 16.54 2.99
C THR A 180 -27.99 17.79 3.23
N VAL A 181 -28.52 18.88 3.78
CA VAL A 181 -27.72 20.08 4.14
C VAL A 181 -26.69 19.76 5.22
N VAL A 182 -27.11 19.15 6.33
CA VAL A 182 -26.20 18.77 7.43
C VAL A 182 -25.18 17.73 6.97
N SER A 183 -25.60 16.72 6.20
CA SER A 183 -24.70 15.71 5.63
C SER A 183 -23.71 16.33 4.65
N THR A 184 -24.15 17.24 3.77
CA THR A 184 -23.26 17.90 2.79
C THR A 184 -22.25 18.80 3.49
N GLY A 185 -22.67 19.58 4.49
CA GLY A 185 -21.76 20.38 5.30
C GLY A 185 -20.71 19.52 6.02
N LEU A 186 -21.13 18.40 6.61
CA LEU A 186 -20.24 17.45 7.26
C LEU A 186 -19.28 16.75 6.28
N HIS A 187 -19.76 16.34 5.11
CA HIS A 187 -18.93 15.74 4.05
C HIS A 187 -17.92 16.75 3.49
N PHE A 188 -18.33 18.00 3.29
CA PHE A 188 -17.46 19.09 2.84
C PHE A 188 -16.36 19.39 3.87
N ALA A 189 -16.73 19.57 5.15
CA ALA A 189 -15.77 19.77 6.23
C ALA A 189 -14.79 18.59 6.38
N THR A 190 -15.30 17.36 6.25
CA THR A 190 -14.48 16.13 6.29
C THR A 190 -13.52 16.05 5.09
N GLY A 191 -13.98 16.40 3.88
CA GLY A 191 -13.14 16.48 2.68
C GLY A 191 -12.02 17.52 2.81
N VAL A 192 -12.34 18.71 3.31
CA VAL A 192 -11.35 19.77 3.61
C VAL A 192 -10.34 19.28 4.66
N ALA A 193 -10.80 18.61 5.73
CA ALA A 193 -9.92 18.05 6.76
C ALA A 193 -8.97 16.97 6.21
N PHE A 194 -9.45 16.08 5.34
CA PHE A 194 -8.58 15.10 4.67
C PHE A 194 -7.54 15.76 3.75
N ILE A 195 -7.93 16.76 2.95
CA ILE A 195 -7.00 17.47 2.06
C ILE A 195 -5.95 18.26 2.88
N ALA A 196 -6.35 18.90 3.98
CA ALA A 196 -5.42 19.55 4.90
C ALA A 196 -4.46 18.53 5.54
N GLY A 197 -4.97 17.39 6.03
CA GLY A 197 -4.16 16.32 6.63
C GLY A 197 -3.15 15.71 5.66
N PHE A 198 -3.57 15.43 4.41
CA PHE A 198 -2.65 14.94 3.37
C PHE A 198 -1.57 15.97 3.02
N ASN A 199 -1.93 17.25 2.86
CA ASN A 199 -0.94 18.29 2.55
C ASN A 199 0.02 18.55 3.73
N MET A 200 -0.45 18.48 4.97
CA MET A 200 0.41 18.57 6.16
C MET A 200 1.40 17.41 6.22
N PHE A 201 0.92 16.16 6.14
CA PHE A 201 1.79 14.98 6.24
C PHE A 201 2.76 14.87 5.06
N TYR A 202 2.30 15.17 3.84
CA TYR A 202 3.15 15.22 2.66
C TYR A 202 4.17 16.35 2.74
N GLY A 203 3.77 17.55 3.18
CA GLY A 203 4.67 18.68 3.38
C GLY A 203 5.79 18.40 4.39
N LEU A 204 5.50 17.70 5.48
CA LEU A 204 6.52 17.23 6.43
C LEU A 204 7.52 16.26 5.78
N LEU A 205 7.04 15.32 4.97
CA LEU A 205 7.91 14.40 4.22
C LEU A 205 8.74 15.14 3.15
N THR A 206 8.14 16.09 2.43
CA THR A 206 8.83 16.95 1.45
C THR A 206 9.93 17.77 2.13
N LEU A 207 9.67 18.37 3.28
CA LEU A 207 10.69 19.12 4.04
C LEU A 207 11.87 18.23 4.41
N ILE A 208 11.61 17.05 4.99
CA ILE A 208 12.67 16.07 5.34
C ILE A 208 13.47 15.67 4.10
N ALA A 209 12.81 15.38 2.98
CA ALA A 209 13.46 14.95 1.75
C ALA A 209 14.26 16.05 1.05
N VAL A 210 13.75 17.28 1.02
CA VAL A 210 14.45 18.45 0.45
C VAL A 210 15.66 18.84 1.31
N SER A 211 15.54 18.77 2.64
CA SER A 211 16.71 18.85 3.54
C SER A 211 17.73 17.73 3.30
N TRP A 212 17.32 16.60 2.73
CA TRP A 212 18.18 15.50 2.30
C TRP A 212 18.58 15.58 0.80
N TRP A 213 18.77 16.81 0.29
CA TRP A 213 19.18 17.13 -1.08
C TRP A 213 18.25 16.66 -2.21
N GLN A 214 16.98 16.32 -1.94
CA GLN A 214 16.01 16.17 -3.03
C GLN A 214 15.64 17.54 -3.63
N PRO A 215 15.57 17.68 -4.96
CA PRO A 215 15.09 18.92 -5.57
C PRO A 215 13.59 19.09 -5.26
N PRO A 216 13.12 20.29 -4.85
CA PRO A 216 11.70 20.51 -4.55
C PRO A 216 10.74 20.16 -5.72
N SER A 217 11.21 20.26 -6.95
CA SER A 217 10.46 19.87 -8.16
C SER A 217 10.18 18.37 -8.27
N ALA A 218 10.85 17.51 -7.51
CA ALA A 218 10.52 16.08 -7.40
C ALA A 218 9.35 15.80 -6.43
N TRP A 219 8.85 16.82 -5.72
CA TRP A 219 7.76 16.73 -4.75
C TRP A 219 6.56 17.60 -5.18
N PRO A 220 5.89 17.27 -6.30
CA PRO A 220 4.72 18.01 -6.79
C PRO A 220 3.57 17.98 -5.76
N PRO A 221 2.63 18.94 -5.80
CA PRO A 221 1.53 19.03 -4.83
C PRO A 221 0.77 17.71 -4.66
N VAL A 222 0.37 17.41 -3.42
CA VAL A 222 -0.31 16.15 -3.09
C VAL A 222 -1.69 16.02 -3.77
N THR A 223 -2.27 17.16 -4.13
CA THR A 223 -3.55 17.36 -4.84
C THR A 223 -3.45 18.63 -5.69
N GLU A 224 -3.82 18.58 -6.98
CA GLU A 224 -3.76 19.73 -7.89
C GLU A 224 -5.11 20.45 -8.02
N ASN A 225 -5.47 21.27 -7.03
CA ASN A 225 -6.72 22.04 -7.00
C ASN A 225 -7.98 21.20 -7.34
N PRO A 226 -8.33 20.19 -6.50
CA PRO A 226 -9.38 19.21 -6.79
C PRO A 226 -10.80 19.81 -6.88
N TRP A 227 -10.98 21.06 -6.50
CA TRP A 227 -12.20 21.86 -6.66
C TRP A 227 -12.39 22.41 -8.09
N ALA A 228 -11.30 22.62 -8.84
CA ALA A 228 -11.31 23.24 -10.16
C ALA A 228 -11.44 22.21 -11.30
N THR A 229 -12.23 21.16 -11.06
CA THR A 229 -12.27 19.91 -11.83
C THR A 229 -13.56 19.79 -12.62
N THR A 230 -13.47 19.38 -13.90
CA THR A 230 -14.63 19.35 -14.82
C THR A 230 -15.07 17.95 -15.26
N SER A 231 -14.29 16.90 -14.99
CA SER A 231 -14.64 15.50 -15.27
C SER A 231 -14.12 14.55 -14.18
N LEU A 232 -14.71 13.36 -14.08
CA LEU A 232 -14.19 12.31 -13.19
C LEU A 232 -12.79 11.87 -13.60
N HIS A 233 -12.50 11.86 -14.91
CA HIS A 233 -11.17 11.59 -15.44
C HIS A 233 -10.12 12.64 -15.00
N ASP A 234 -10.43 13.94 -14.99
CA ASP A 234 -9.51 14.97 -14.47
C ASP A 234 -9.35 14.84 -12.94
N PHE A 235 -10.41 14.46 -12.22
CA PHE A 235 -10.37 14.23 -10.78
C PHE A 235 -9.42 13.07 -10.40
N TRP A 236 -9.70 11.85 -10.86
CA TRP A 236 -8.92 10.66 -10.49
C TRP A 236 -7.62 10.53 -11.31
N GLY A 237 -7.63 11.00 -12.56
CA GLY A 237 -6.49 10.98 -13.47
C GLY A 237 -5.43 12.06 -13.21
N LYS A 238 -5.76 13.13 -12.46
CA LYS A 238 -4.80 14.19 -12.15
C LYS A 238 -4.92 14.76 -10.73
N ARG A 239 -6.08 15.29 -10.33
CA ARG A 239 -6.15 16.29 -9.25
C ARG A 239 -6.33 15.77 -7.84
N TRP A 240 -6.99 14.63 -7.67
CA TRP A 240 -7.05 13.92 -6.39
C TRP A 240 -5.69 13.30 -6.04
N HIS A 241 -5.55 12.70 -4.86
CA HIS A 241 -4.24 12.23 -4.39
C HIS A 241 -3.66 11.12 -5.28
N GLN A 242 -2.58 11.39 -6.00
CA GLN A 242 -1.94 10.38 -6.86
C GLN A 242 -0.96 9.48 -6.12
N LEU A 243 -0.72 9.82 -4.85
CA LEU A 243 -0.14 8.98 -3.80
C LEU A 243 -0.40 7.47 -3.91
N LEU A 244 -1.63 7.00 -3.63
CA LEU A 244 -1.92 5.56 -3.52
C LEU A 244 -2.30 4.90 -4.86
N ARG A 245 -2.47 5.70 -5.93
CA ARG A 245 -2.72 5.26 -7.32
C ARG A 245 -1.99 3.95 -7.59
N GLN A 246 -0.66 4.02 -7.44
CA GLN A 246 0.34 3.03 -7.81
C GLN A 246 0.28 1.68 -7.07
N ALA A 247 -0.21 1.66 -5.82
CA ALA A 247 -0.28 0.44 -5.00
C ALA A 247 -1.62 -0.29 -5.17
N PHE A 248 -2.70 0.49 -5.27
CA PHE A 248 -3.97 -0.02 -5.73
C PHE A 248 -3.86 -0.56 -7.16
N PHE A 249 -3.07 0.11 -7.99
CA PHE A 249 -2.59 -0.27 -9.33
C PHE A 249 -1.64 -1.50 -9.41
N VAL A 250 -1.75 -2.41 -8.43
CA VAL A 250 -1.16 -3.76 -8.40
C VAL A 250 -2.07 -4.70 -7.59
N GLY A 251 -2.83 -4.16 -6.64
CA GLY A 251 -3.66 -4.87 -5.68
C GLY A 251 -4.90 -5.62 -6.22
N GLY A 252 -5.25 -5.56 -7.51
CA GLY A 252 -6.36 -6.40 -8.00
C GLY A 252 -6.73 -6.36 -9.49
N GLY A 253 -6.27 -5.39 -10.27
CA GLY A 253 -6.70 -5.09 -11.64
C GLY A 253 -5.67 -5.27 -12.72
N TYR A 254 -4.39 -5.19 -12.41
CA TYR A 254 -3.43 -5.82 -13.29
C TYR A 254 -3.40 -7.36 -13.13
N PRO A 255 -4.08 -7.92 -12.11
CA PRO A 255 -4.85 -9.17 -12.19
C PRO A 255 -6.17 -9.14 -12.99
N LEU A 256 -7.15 -8.27 -12.71
CA LEU A 256 -8.49 -8.34 -13.37
C LEU A 256 -8.52 -7.98 -14.88
N ALA A 257 -7.66 -7.09 -15.35
CA ALA A 257 -7.37 -6.80 -16.75
C ALA A 257 -6.68 -7.97 -17.45
N PHE A 258 -5.79 -8.68 -16.75
CA PHE A 258 -5.19 -9.91 -17.27
C PHE A 258 -6.26 -11.01 -17.41
N LEU A 259 -7.13 -11.19 -16.41
CA LEU A 259 -8.28 -12.10 -16.47
C LEU A 259 -9.25 -11.70 -17.59
N GLY A 260 -9.66 -10.42 -17.65
CA GLY A 260 -10.54 -9.88 -18.68
C GLY A 260 -9.98 -10.06 -20.09
N LYS A 261 -8.70 -9.71 -20.30
CA LYS A 261 -8.02 -9.91 -21.59
C LYS A 261 -7.95 -11.38 -21.98
N THR A 262 -7.59 -12.27 -21.05
CA THR A 262 -7.40 -13.69 -21.32
C THR A 262 -8.73 -14.38 -21.61
N ILE A 263 -9.75 -14.15 -20.78
CA ILE A 263 -11.06 -14.80 -20.91
C ILE A 263 -11.80 -14.27 -22.15
N PHE A 264 -11.99 -12.95 -22.25
CA PHE A 264 -12.77 -12.38 -23.36
C PHE A 264 -12.00 -12.32 -24.67
N GLY A 265 -10.66 -12.28 -24.64
CA GLY A 265 -9.83 -12.37 -25.85
C GLY A 265 -9.85 -13.75 -26.50
N VAL A 266 -9.93 -14.83 -25.69
CA VAL A 266 -10.09 -16.21 -26.19
C VAL A 266 -11.51 -16.46 -26.69
N LEU A 267 -12.53 -15.96 -25.99
CA LEU A 267 -13.95 -16.22 -26.32
C LEU A 267 -14.50 -15.33 -27.45
N PHE A 268 -14.05 -14.08 -27.57
CA PHE A 268 -14.64 -13.06 -28.46
C PHE A 268 -13.62 -12.27 -29.30
N GLY A 269 -12.35 -12.69 -29.30
CA GLY A 269 -11.29 -12.12 -30.13
C GLY A 269 -10.64 -10.85 -29.59
N GLU A 270 -9.55 -10.44 -30.24
CA GLU A 270 -8.59 -9.51 -29.64
C GLU A 270 -9.14 -8.11 -29.34
N ARG A 271 -10.07 -7.59 -30.16
CA ARG A 271 -10.70 -6.28 -29.93
C ARG A 271 -11.51 -6.29 -28.62
N VAL A 272 -12.32 -7.32 -28.39
CA VAL A 272 -13.12 -7.47 -27.16
C VAL A 272 -12.21 -7.71 -25.96
N GLY A 273 -11.17 -8.54 -26.12
CA GLY A 273 -10.15 -8.74 -25.10
C GLY A 273 -9.41 -7.46 -24.69
N ARG A 274 -9.12 -6.53 -25.62
CA ARG A 274 -8.54 -5.22 -25.29
C ARG A 274 -9.50 -4.32 -24.51
N THR A 275 -10.78 -4.26 -24.90
CA THR A 275 -11.79 -3.49 -24.14
C THR A 275 -12.01 -4.07 -22.74
N ALA A 276 -12.14 -5.40 -22.63
CA ALA A 276 -12.23 -6.10 -21.35
C ALA A 276 -10.98 -5.92 -20.48
N ALA A 277 -9.79 -5.75 -21.08
CA ALA A 277 -8.57 -5.39 -20.36
C ALA A 277 -8.66 -3.96 -19.79
N LEU A 278 -9.08 -2.98 -20.59
CA LEU A 278 -9.23 -1.58 -20.14
C LEU A 278 -10.31 -1.46 -19.06
N TRP A 279 -11.40 -2.21 -19.18
CA TRP A 279 -12.44 -2.27 -18.16
C TRP A 279 -11.95 -3.04 -16.93
N GLY A 280 -11.10 -4.07 -17.08
CA GLY A 280 -10.38 -4.73 -15.98
C GLY A 280 -9.40 -3.81 -15.23
N LEU A 281 -8.80 -2.85 -15.96
CA LEU A 281 -8.00 -1.69 -15.51
C LEU A 281 -8.85 -0.52 -14.99
N LEU A 282 -10.16 -0.69 -15.04
CA LEU A 282 -11.14 0.07 -14.29
C LEU A 282 -12.01 -0.86 -13.41
N LEU A 283 -11.54 -2.10 -13.16
CA LEU A 283 -12.15 -3.14 -12.30
C LEU A 283 -11.21 -3.82 -11.24
N GLY A 284 -10.03 -3.25 -10.85
CA GLY A 284 -9.08 -3.73 -9.79
C GLY A 284 -8.19 -2.79 -8.82
N THR A 285 -8.32 -1.45 -8.79
CA THR A 285 -7.66 -0.33 -8.00
C THR A 285 -8.53 0.06 -6.81
N PHE A 286 -9.68 0.69 -7.08
CA PHE A 286 -10.46 1.34 -6.05
C PHE A 286 -11.39 0.42 -5.25
N THR A 287 -11.94 -0.72 -5.70
CA THR A 287 -12.54 -1.69 -4.75
C THR A 287 -11.48 -2.28 -3.79
N ALA A 288 -10.19 -2.23 -4.13
CA ALA A 288 -9.04 -2.58 -3.31
C ALA A 288 -8.56 -1.37 -2.49
N SER A 289 -8.77 -0.14 -2.97
CA SER A 289 -8.91 1.06 -2.12
C SER A 289 -10.07 0.89 -1.15
N GLY A 290 -11.17 0.25 -1.54
CA GLY A 290 -12.37 0.03 -0.74
C GLY A 290 -12.13 -1.02 0.32
N LEU A 291 -11.41 -2.10 -0.01
CA LEU A 291 -10.86 -3.06 0.94
C LEU A 291 -9.85 -2.37 1.87
N PHE A 292 -8.95 -1.54 1.34
CA PHE A 292 -7.99 -0.76 2.13
C PHE A 292 -8.70 0.19 3.13
N HIS A 293 -9.72 0.93 2.69
CA HIS A 293 -10.55 1.79 3.54
C HIS A 293 -11.42 0.97 4.50
N MET A 294 -11.99 -0.16 4.08
CA MET A 294 -12.80 -1.05 4.92
C MET A 294 -11.96 -1.69 6.04
N PHE A 295 -10.76 -2.19 5.72
CA PHE A 295 -9.86 -2.77 6.72
C PHE A 295 -9.25 -1.69 7.63
N ALA A 296 -9.00 -0.47 7.12
CA ALA A 296 -8.64 0.67 7.95
C ALA A 296 -9.77 1.05 8.93
N MET A 297 -11.02 1.09 8.48
CA MET A 297 -12.18 1.33 9.36
C MET A 297 -12.40 0.19 10.37
N TYR A 298 -12.20 -1.07 9.97
CA TYR A 298 -12.27 -2.21 10.89
C TYR A 298 -11.24 -2.10 12.04
N ALA A 299 -10.03 -1.62 11.75
CA ALA A 299 -9.03 -1.33 12.78
C ALA A 299 -9.44 -0.19 13.73
N MET A 300 -10.38 0.69 13.36
CA MET A 300 -10.99 1.70 14.25
C MET A 300 -12.09 1.14 15.16
N GLY A 301 -12.30 -0.19 15.18
CA GLY A 301 -13.40 -0.82 15.91
C GLY A 301 -14.76 -0.71 15.22
N GLN A 302 -14.81 -0.28 13.95
CA GLN A 302 -16.02 -0.36 13.14
C GLN A 302 -16.23 -1.81 12.65
N GLY A 303 -17.45 -2.13 12.19
CA GLY A 303 -17.73 -3.41 11.55
C GLY A 303 -17.06 -3.56 10.17
N ILE A 304 -17.04 -4.77 9.64
CA ILE A 304 -16.65 -5.03 8.24
C ILE A 304 -17.79 -4.54 7.34
N GLU A 305 -17.72 -3.28 6.91
CA GLU A 305 -18.76 -2.67 6.07
C GLU A 305 -18.43 -2.74 4.58
N TRP A 306 -18.99 -3.77 3.92
CA TRP A 306 -18.94 -3.92 2.47
C TRP A 306 -19.56 -2.75 1.69
N LYS A 307 -20.32 -1.84 2.34
CA LYS A 307 -20.76 -0.59 1.68
C LYS A 307 -19.58 0.35 1.38
N VAL A 308 -18.45 0.26 2.10
CA VAL A 308 -17.23 1.02 1.76
C VAL A 308 -16.60 0.44 0.50
N VAL A 309 -16.48 -0.89 0.43
CA VAL A 309 -16.04 -1.62 -0.76
C VAL A 309 -16.97 -1.31 -1.93
N GLY A 310 -18.29 -1.31 -1.70
CA GLY A 310 -19.32 -0.86 -2.62
C GLY A 310 -19.18 0.59 -3.02
N PHE A 311 -18.93 1.52 -2.08
CA PHE A 311 -18.67 2.93 -2.34
C PHE A 311 -17.39 3.14 -3.16
N PHE A 312 -16.45 2.21 -3.13
CA PHE A 312 -15.38 2.14 -4.12
C PHE A 312 -15.64 1.04 -5.19
N SER A 313 -16.88 0.93 -5.69
CA SER A 313 -17.28 -0.02 -6.76
C SER A 313 -18.38 0.39 -7.78
N ALA A 314 -18.45 1.63 -8.33
CA ALA A 314 -19.10 1.81 -9.67
C ALA A 314 -18.64 2.96 -10.60
N GLN A 315 -18.22 4.14 -10.14
CA GLN A 315 -17.83 5.29 -11.01
C GLN A 315 -16.51 5.09 -11.78
N ALA A 316 -15.99 3.87 -11.92
CA ALA A 316 -15.13 3.57 -13.07
C ALA A 316 -15.87 2.90 -14.23
N ILE A 317 -17.06 2.30 -14.01
CA ILE A 317 -18.10 2.30 -15.04
C ILE A 317 -18.69 3.71 -15.20
N ALA A 318 -18.71 4.62 -14.21
CA ALA A 318 -18.96 6.04 -14.56
C ALA A 318 -17.79 6.70 -15.31
N LEU A 319 -16.52 6.33 -15.08
CA LEU A 319 -15.41 6.73 -15.99
C LEU A 319 -15.57 6.06 -17.37
N ILE A 320 -16.03 4.81 -17.47
CA ILE A 320 -16.32 4.14 -18.76
C ILE A 320 -17.56 4.75 -19.44
N LEU A 321 -18.57 5.19 -18.69
CA LEU A 321 -19.78 5.85 -19.20
C LEU A 321 -19.49 7.30 -19.61
N GLU A 322 -18.69 8.04 -18.82
CA GLU A 322 -18.10 9.33 -19.19
C GLU A 322 -17.32 9.14 -20.51
N ARG A 323 -16.41 8.16 -20.55
CA ARG A 323 -15.60 7.85 -21.74
C ARG A 323 -16.39 7.28 -22.93
N ALA A 324 -17.58 6.72 -22.72
CA ALA A 324 -18.48 6.25 -23.77
C ALA A 324 -19.48 7.32 -24.23
N GLY A 325 -19.70 8.36 -23.41
CA GLY A 325 -20.48 9.54 -23.76
C GLY A 325 -19.66 10.61 -24.49
N GLU A 326 -18.34 10.61 -24.33
CA GLU A 326 -17.44 11.47 -25.12
C GLU A 326 -17.45 11.07 -26.61
N PRO A 327 -17.73 11.99 -27.55
CA PRO A 327 -17.52 11.72 -28.96
C PRO A 327 -16.03 11.49 -29.24
N LEU A 328 -15.73 10.61 -30.21
CA LEU A 328 -14.35 10.38 -30.63
C LEU A 328 -13.71 11.69 -31.10
N PRO A 329 -12.42 11.95 -30.76
CA PRO A 329 -11.72 13.10 -31.28
C PRO A 329 -11.70 13.03 -32.81
N ALA A 330 -12.11 14.11 -33.48
CA ALA A 330 -12.01 14.23 -34.92
C ALA A 330 -10.54 14.05 -35.34
N GLY A 331 -10.28 13.10 -36.24
CA GLY A 331 -8.93 12.72 -36.62
C GLY A 331 -8.18 13.85 -37.33
N GLY A 332 -6.90 14.00 -36.96
CA GLY A 332 -5.86 14.60 -37.79
C GLY A 332 -4.97 13.53 -38.39
#